data_AF-A0AA35VVR1-F1
#
_entry.id   AF-A0AA35VVR1-F1
#
_cell.length_a   1.000
_cell.length_b   1.000
_cell.length_c   1.000
_cell.angle_alpha   90.00
_cell.angle_beta   90.00
_cell.angle_gamma   90.00
#
_symmetry.space_group_name_H-M   'P 1'
#
loop_
_entity.id
_entity.type
_entity.pdbx_description
1 polymer ?
#
loop_
_entity_poly.entity_id
_entity_poly.type
_entity_poly.pdbx_seq_one_letter_code
_entity_poly.pdbx_strand_id
1 'polypeptide(L)'
;MMESKETTSVKVFRSSNLGHAKEEDAHELLSYDIDPLQSACLKESRTKSFNSLEEETTLIGLAFGGYLRSKIKCMKCGGKSERHERMMDLTVEIEGDIATLEEDLDKFTCTEVVDGENKYKCC
;
A
#
# COMPACT_ATOMS: atom_id res chain seq x y z
N MET A 1 46.77 -13.76 15.17
CA MET A 1 45.61 -13.23 15.92
C MET A 1 44.82 -12.39 14.93
N MET A 2 43.74 -12.93 14.38
CA MET A 2 42.88 -12.23 13.43
C MET A 2 41.61 -11.84 14.18
N GLU A 3 41.45 -10.55 14.45
CA GLU A 3 40.17 -10.01 14.90
C GLU A 3 39.29 -9.76 13.68
N SER A 4 38.21 -10.51 13.57
CA SER A 4 37.11 -10.21 12.65
C SER A 4 36.17 -9.25 13.34
N LYS A 5 36.18 -7.97 12.93
CA LYS A 5 35.13 -7.01 13.32
C LYS A 5 33.94 -7.18 12.38
N GLU A 6 32.93 -7.94 12.80
CA GLU A 6 31.61 -7.85 12.18
C GLU A 6 30.99 -6.51 12.58
N THR A 7 31.04 -5.56 11.65
CA THR A 7 30.34 -4.29 11.81
C THR A 7 28.96 -4.46 11.20
N THR A 8 27.95 -4.76 12.02
CA THR A 8 26.55 -4.64 11.61
C THR A 8 26.23 -3.16 11.51
N SER A 9 26.37 -2.59 10.31
CA SER A 9 25.92 -1.24 10.02
C SER A 9 24.39 -1.21 9.98
N VAL A 10 23.78 -0.80 11.09
CA VAL A 10 22.38 -0.37 11.10
C VAL A 10 22.31 0.90 10.24
N LYS A 11 21.85 0.76 8.99
CA LYS A 11 21.50 1.92 8.17
C LYS A 11 20.26 2.55 8.80
N VAL A 12 20.46 3.61 9.57
CA VAL A 12 19.39 4.53 9.92
C VAL A 12 18.94 5.18 8.61
N PHE A 13 17.76 4.80 8.12
CA PHE A 13 17.15 5.44 6.96
C PHE A 13 16.79 6.86 7.37
N ARG A 14 17.59 7.82 6.91
CA ARG A 14 17.38 9.24 7.17
C ARG A 14 16.92 9.85 5.86
N SER A 15 15.63 10.12 5.75
CA SER A 15 15.10 10.85 4.60
C SER A 15 15.77 12.22 4.52
N SER A 16 16.49 12.49 3.43
CA SER A 16 17.10 13.80 3.18
C SER A 16 16.06 14.89 2.87
N ASN A 17 14.79 14.51 2.72
CA ASN A 17 13.67 15.38 2.39
C ASN A 17 12.82 15.75 3.62
N LEU A 18 13.04 15.11 4.78
CA LEU A 18 12.38 15.52 6.03
C LEU A 18 13.10 16.72 6.62
N GLY A 19 12.38 17.84 6.75
CA GLY A 19 12.91 19.06 7.36
C GLY A 19 13.24 18.81 8.83
N HIS A 20 14.35 19.35 9.33
CA HIS A 20 14.62 19.29 10.77
C HIS A 20 13.53 20.04 11.53
N ALA A 21 12.94 19.36 12.51
CA ALA A 21 11.92 19.90 13.41
C ALA A 21 10.63 20.40 12.74
N LYS A 22 10.27 19.84 11.57
CA LYS A 22 8.98 20.07 10.94
C LYS A 22 8.03 18.91 11.25
N GLU A 23 6.74 19.22 11.39
CA GLU A 23 5.67 18.22 11.41
C GLU A 23 5.49 17.65 10.01
N GLU A 24 5.42 16.33 9.93
CA GLU A 24 5.34 15.55 8.70
C GLU A 24 4.19 14.55 8.84
N ASP A 25 3.59 14.15 7.72
CA ASP A 25 2.52 13.16 7.72
C ASP A 25 3.09 11.78 8.08
N ALA A 26 2.50 11.13 9.09
CA ALA A 26 2.95 9.81 9.55
C ALA A 26 2.71 8.71 8.50
N HIS A 27 1.67 8.84 7.66
CA HIS A 27 1.41 7.93 6.55
C HIS A 27 2.48 8.05 5.46
N GLU A 28 2.88 9.28 5.14
CA GLU A 28 3.97 9.53 4.18
C GLU A 28 5.31 8.98 4.72
N LEU A 29 5.57 9.18 6.01
CA LEU A 29 6.75 8.62 6.68
C LEU A 29 6.75 7.09 6.63
N LEU A 30 5.61 6.45 6.91
CA LEU A 30 5.49 4.99 6.87
C LEU A 30 5.76 4.46 5.46
N SER A 31 5.19 5.09 4.43
CA SER A 31 5.41 4.73 3.04
C SER A 31 6.89 4.85 2.65
N TYR A 32 7.56 5.91 3.13
CA TYR A 32 8.98 6.13 2.90
C TYR A 32 9.88 5.04 3.51
N ASP A 33 9.46 4.41 4.61
CA ASP A 33 10.21 3.33 5.26
C ASP A 33 9.87 1.94 4.69
N ILE A 34 8.60 1.68 4.37
CA ILE A 34 8.14 0.39 3.85
C ILE A 34 8.67 0.14 2.43
N ASP A 35 8.64 1.13 1.54
CA ASP A 35 9.05 0.96 0.14
C ASP A 35 10.52 0.49 -0.01
N PRO A 36 11.50 1.09 0.69
CA PRO A 36 12.89 0.62 0.65
C PRO A 36 13.07 -0.76 1.29
N LEU A 37 12.34 -1.07 2.36
CA LEU A 37 12.41 -2.40 3.00
C LEU A 37 11.90 -3.47 2.04
N GLN A 38 10.78 -3.22 1.36
CA GLN A 38 10.24 -4.10 0.34
C GLN A 38 11.24 -4.28 -0.81
N SER A 39 11.84 -3.19 -1.29
CA SER A 39 12.88 -3.23 -2.33
C SER A 39 14.12 -4.03 -1.89
N ALA A 40 14.53 -3.93 -0.62
CA ALA A 40 15.65 -4.68 -0.09
C ALA A 40 15.34 -6.18 -0.05
N CYS A 41 14.17 -6.58 0.45
CA CYS A 41 13.73 -7.99 0.46
C CYS A 41 13.67 -8.59 -0.96
N LEU A 42 13.16 -7.84 -1.94
CA LEU A 42 13.11 -8.29 -3.35
C LEU A 42 14.49 -8.43 -3.99
N LYS A 43 15.47 -7.61 -3.60
CA LYS A 43 16.84 -7.75 -4.11
C LYS A 43 17.53 -8.99 -3.56
N GLU A 44 17.20 -9.40 -2.34
CA GLU A 44 17.74 -10.61 -1.71
C GLU A 44 17.19 -11.91 -2.33
N SER A 45 15.95 -11.91 -2.82
CA SER A 45 15.34 -13.09 -3.46
C SER A 45 15.96 -13.45 -4.82
N ARG A 46 16.82 -12.60 -5.39
CA ARG A 46 17.54 -12.77 -6.69
C ARG A 46 16.65 -13.04 -7.90
N THR A 47 15.34 -12.86 -7.81
CA THR A 47 14.46 -13.06 -8.96
C THR A 47 14.44 -11.81 -9.83
N LYS A 48 14.47 -12.02 -11.15
CA LYS A 48 14.55 -10.95 -12.15
C LYS A 48 13.17 -10.50 -12.64
N SER A 49 12.11 -11.07 -12.08
CA SER A 49 10.74 -10.78 -12.46
C SER A 49 10.03 -10.03 -11.36
N PHE A 50 9.59 -8.80 -11.64
CA PHE A 50 8.64 -8.06 -10.79
C PHE A 50 7.24 -8.70 -10.92
N ASN A 51 7.14 -9.99 -10.62
CA ASN A 51 5.86 -10.68 -10.60
C ASN A 51 5.24 -10.41 -9.22
N SER A 52 3.96 -10.06 -9.20
CA SER A 52 3.23 -9.74 -7.96
C SER A 52 3.48 -10.80 -6.88
N LEU A 53 3.48 -12.08 -7.25
CA LEU A 53 3.67 -13.20 -6.32
C LEU A 53 4.93 -13.10 -5.44
N GLU A 54 6.03 -12.55 -5.95
CA GLU A 54 7.27 -12.48 -5.18
C GLU A 54 7.23 -11.39 -4.11
N GLU A 55 6.61 -10.27 -4.45
CA GLU A 55 6.38 -9.16 -3.52
C GLU A 55 5.46 -9.56 -2.37
N GLU A 56 4.63 -10.59 -2.53
CA GLU A 56 3.81 -11.18 -1.45
C GLU A 56 4.62 -12.09 -0.53
N THR A 57 5.73 -12.65 -1.02
CA THR A 57 6.55 -13.59 -0.24
C THR A 57 7.63 -12.92 0.59
N THR A 58 7.86 -11.61 0.41
CA THR A 58 8.78 -10.85 1.26
C THR A 58 8.22 -10.73 2.67
N LEU A 59 9.09 -10.49 3.66
CA LEU A 59 8.65 -10.24 5.05
C LEU A 59 7.66 -9.08 5.12
N ILE A 60 7.92 -8.02 4.36
CA ILE A 60 7.09 -6.82 4.32
C ILE A 60 5.75 -7.11 3.63
N GLY A 61 5.74 -7.85 2.52
CA GLY A 61 4.53 -8.30 1.84
C GLY A 61 3.67 -9.23 2.70
N LEU A 62 4.27 -10.11 3.49
CA LEU A 62 3.55 -10.98 4.43
C LEU A 62 2.99 -10.22 5.64
N ALA A 63 3.66 -9.15 6.08
CA ALA A 63 3.26 -8.40 7.27
C ALA A 63 2.22 -7.31 6.98
N PHE A 64 2.36 -6.61 5.84
CA PHE A 64 1.55 -5.44 5.48
C PHE A 64 0.72 -5.65 4.22
N GLY A 65 1.05 -6.66 3.41
CA GLY A 65 0.39 -6.88 2.13
C GLY A 65 -1.05 -7.40 2.28
N GLY A 66 -1.92 -6.86 1.44
CA GLY A 66 -3.30 -7.28 1.30
C GLY A 66 -3.81 -7.05 -0.12
N TYR A 67 -5.12 -7.23 -0.30
CA TYR A 67 -5.79 -7.06 -1.59
C TYR A 67 -7.12 -6.31 -1.46
N LEU A 68 -7.29 -5.33 -2.34
CA LEU A 68 -8.58 -4.70 -2.61
C LEU A 68 -9.20 -5.29 -3.87
N ARG A 69 -10.51 -5.52 -3.81
CA ARG A 69 -11.29 -6.08 -4.91
C ARG A 69 -12.30 -5.05 -5.40
N SER A 70 -11.93 -4.33 -6.44
CA SER A 70 -12.76 -3.30 -7.05
C SER A 70 -13.69 -3.92 -8.10
N LYS A 71 -15.00 -3.62 -7.98
CA LYS A 71 -16.04 -4.13 -8.89
C LYS A 71 -16.78 -2.96 -9.52
N ILE A 72 -16.85 -2.95 -10.85
CA ILE A 72 -17.56 -1.92 -11.60
C ILE A 72 -18.62 -2.58 -12.47
N LYS A 73 -19.82 -2.01 -12.45
CA LYS A 73 -20.92 -2.40 -13.34
C LYS A 73 -21.37 -1.21 -14.16
N CYS A 74 -21.27 -1.31 -15.48
CA CYS A 74 -21.80 -0.29 -16.38
C CYS A 74 -23.33 -0.32 -16.35
N MET A 75 -23.96 0.81 -16.01
CA MET A 75 -25.42 0.92 -15.99
C MET A 75 -26.06 0.98 -17.39
N LYS A 76 -25.28 1.27 -18.45
CA LYS A 76 -25.78 1.35 -19.83
C LYS A 76 -25.83 0.00 -20.53
N CYS A 77 -24.70 -0.74 -20.53
CA CYS A 77 -24.60 -2.03 -21.22
C CYS A 77 -24.71 -3.24 -20.29
N GLY A 78 -24.69 -3.03 -18.96
CA GLY A 78 -24.71 -4.10 -17.97
C GLY A 78 -23.36 -4.83 -17.80
N GLY A 79 -22.33 -4.46 -18.55
CA GLY A 79 -20.99 -5.03 -18.48
C GLY A 79 -20.39 -4.91 -17.07
N LYS A 80 -19.70 -5.96 -16.63
CA LYS A 80 -19.06 -6.06 -15.31
C LYS A 80 -17.55 -6.16 -15.49
N SER A 81 -16.82 -5.39 -14.70
CA SER A 81 -15.36 -5.44 -14.62
C SER A 81 -14.97 -5.63 -13.17
N GLU A 82 -13.90 -6.40 -12.96
CA GLU A 82 -13.38 -6.69 -11.64
C GLU A 82 -11.85 -6.62 -11.69
N ARG A 83 -11.27 -5.96 -10.69
CA ARG A 83 -9.83 -5.82 -10.55
C ARG A 83 -9.43 -6.16 -9.11
N HIS A 84 -8.38 -6.96 -8.99
CA HIS A 84 -7.72 -7.20 -7.72
C HIS A 84 -6.45 -6.36 -7.70
N GLU A 85 -6.36 -5.47 -6.73
CA GLU A 85 -5.25 -4.56 -6.55
C GLU A 85 -4.56 -4.88 -5.24
N ARG A 86 -3.23 -4.91 -5.27
CA ARG A 86 -2.42 -5.08 -4.07
C ARG A 86 -2.46 -3.80 -3.25
N MET A 87 -2.58 -3.94 -1.94
CA MET A 87 -2.51 -2.85 -0.96
C MET A 87 -1.44 -3.16 0.07
N MET A 88 -0.79 -2.11 0.59
CA MET A 88 0.11 -2.18 1.74
C MET A 88 -0.46 -1.42 2.94
N ASP A 89 -1.38 -0.49 2.68
CA ASP A 89 -2.10 0.32 3.62
C ASP A 89 -3.56 0.49 3.17
N LEU A 90 -4.41 0.90 4.11
CA LEU A 90 -5.81 1.23 3.85
C LEU A 90 -6.07 2.63 4.39
N THR A 91 -6.41 3.55 3.50
CA THR A 91 -6.85 4.90 3.92
C THR A 91 -8.36 4.88 4.09
N VAL A 92 -8.81 4.99 5.34
CA VAL A 92 -10.24 5.02 5.70
C VAL A 92 -10.60 6.44 6.10
N GLU A 93 -11.64 7.00 5.48
CA GLU A 93 -12.19 8.29 5.87
C GLU A 93 -13.02 8.12 7.14
N ILE A 94 -12.68 8.87 8.19
CA ILE A 94 -13.40 8.84 9.47
C ILE A 94 -14.43 9.96 9.45
N GLU A 95 -15.71 9.60 9.37
CA GLU A 95 -16.78 10.58 9.42
C GLU A 95 -17.09 10.97 10.88
N GLY A 96 -17.24 12.26 11.16
CA GLY A 96 -17.34 12.78 12.54
C GLY A 96 -18.59 12.35 13.32
N ASP A 97 -19.57 11.78 12.63
CA ASP A 97 -20.85 11.28 13.14
C ASP A 97 -20.88 9.74 13.28
N ILE A 98 -19.81 9.05 12.91
CA ILE A 98 -19.63 7.61 13.12
C ILE A 98 -19.01 7.32 14.49
N ALA A 99 -19.50 6.26 15.15
CA ALA A 99 -19.05 5.87 16.48
C ALA A 99 -17.98 4.77 16.47
N THR A 100 -17.83 4.03 15.36
CA THR A 100 -17.01 2.82 15.29
C THR A 100 -16.24 2.70 13.97
N LEU A 101 -15.06 2.08 14.02
CA LEU A 101 -14.24 1.85 12.82
C LEU A 101 -14.94 0.91 11.82
N GLU A 102 -15.74 -0.03 12.33
CA GLU A 102 -16.51 -0.96 11.53
C GLU A 102 -17.50 -0.23 10.61
N GLU A 103 -18.15 0.83 11.10
CA GLU A 103 -19.06 1.66 10.30
C GLU A 103 -18.32 2.42 9.20
N ASP A 104 -17.12 2.95 9.48
CA ASP A 104 -16.28 3.61 8.46
C ASP A 104 -15.79 2.60 7.40
N LEU A 105 -15.45 1.37 7.80
CA LEU A 105 -15.08 0.29 6.88
C LEU A 105 -16.26 -0.18 6.01
N ASP A 106 -17.47 -0.20 6.56
CA ASP A 106 -18.69 -0.49 5.80
C ASP A 106 -18.94 0.61 4.75
N LYS A 107 -18.73 1.88 5.10
CA LYS A 107 -18.79 2.99 4.15
C LYS A 107 -17.72 2.91 3.09
N PHE A 108 -16.47 2.60 3.47
CA PHE A 108 -15.35 2.42 2.54
C PHE A 108 -15.66 1.36 1.46
N THR A 109 -16.41 0.32 1.80
CA THR A 109 -16.78 -0.77 0.86
C THR A 109 -18.15 -0.59 0.22
N CYS A 110 -18.84 0.51 0.49
CA CYS A 110 -20.16 0.79 -0.04
C CYS A 110 -20.13 0.98 -1.57
N THR A 111 -21.22 0.61 -2.24
CA THR A 111 -21.31 0.79 -3.69
C THR A 111 -21.66 2.25 -3.99
N GLU A 112 -20.76 2.93 -4.69
CA GLU A 112 -20.97 4.29 -5.18
C GLU A 112 -21.27 4.35 -6.68
N VAL A 113 -21.96 5.42 -7.09
CA VAL A 113 -22.19 5.72 -8.52
C VAL A 113 -21.06 6.61 -9.01
N VAL A 114 -20.18 6.04 -9.82
CA VAL A 114 -19.07 6.79 -10.42
C VAL A 114 -19.58 7.58 -11.63
N ASP A 115 -19.77 8.88 -11.47
CA ASP A 115 -20.27 9.80 -12.51
C ASP A 115 -19.28 10.93 -12.87
N GLY A 116 -19.74 11.93 -13.63
CA GLY A 116 -18.91 13.11 -13.94
C GLY A 116 -17.62 12.83 -14.71
N GLU A 117 -16.50 13.38 -14.21
CA GLU A 117 -15.14 13.23 -14.76
C GLU A 117 -14.48 11.88 -14.38
N ASN A 118 -15.01 11.19 -13.36
CA ASN A 118 -14.50 9.91 -12.87
C ASN A 118 -15.03 8.69 -13.65
N LYS A 119 -15.75 8.92 -14.76
CA LYS A 119 -16.39 7.86 -15.53
C LYS A 119 -15.40 6.79 -15.98
N TYR A 120 -15.68 5.56 -15.57
CA TYR A 120 -14.94 4.41 -16.03
C TYR A 120 -15.13 4.20 -17.54
N LYS A 121 -14.02 3.95 -18.27
CA LYS A 121 -14.08 3.58 -19.69
C LYS A 121 -14.69 2.19 -19.81
N CYS A 122 -15.96 2.15 -20.20
CA CYS A 122 -16.61 0.92 -20.61
C CYS A 122 -16.01 0.43 -21.92
N CYS A 123 -15.80 -0.88 -22.02
CA CYS A 123 -15.44 -1.60 -23.23
C CYS A 123 -16.55 -1.48 -24.30
#